data_AF-A0A841LMA7-F1
#
_entry.id   AF-A0A841LMA7-F1
#
_cell.length_a   1.000
_cell.length_b   1.000
_cell.length_c   1.000
_cell.angle_alpha   90.00
_cell.angle_beta   90.00
_cell.angle_gamma   90.00
#
_symmetry.space_group_name_H-M   'P 1'
#
loop_
_entity.id
_entity.type
_entity.pdbx_description
1 polymer ?
#
loop_
_entity_poly.entity_id
_entity_poly.type
_entity_poly.pdbx_seq_one_letter_code
_entity_poly.pdbx_strand_id
1 'polypeptide(L)' 'MEVIYAPKAIEHLNYWKKSGNKAIQENPFDGIGKPEPLKYELSGSWSRRINEEHRIVYEIHDDGIIVILEIQSLKGHY' A
#
# COMPACT_ATOMS: atom_id res chain seq x y z
N MET A 1 4.93 9.98 -11.25
CA MET A 1 4.73 9.18 -10.03
C MET A 1 4.72 7.72 -10.46
N GLU A 2 5.64 6.94 -9.96
CA GLU A 2 5.76 5.50 -10.27
C GLU A 2 5.36 4.68 -9.05
N VAL A 3 4.82 3.49 -9.29
CA VAL A 3 4.45 2.55 -8.22
C VAL A 3 5.24 1.27 -8.43
N ILE A 4 6.00 0.89 -7.40
CA ILE A 4 6.74 -0.37 -7.36
C ILE A 4 6.22 -1.24 -6.21
N TYR A 5 6.34 -2.55 -6.33
CA TYR A 5 5.84 -3.49 -5.32
C TYR A 5 6.98 -4.33 -4.77
N ALA A 6 7.12 -4.33 -3.44
CA ALA A 6 7.98 -5.28 -2.77
C ALA A 6 7.49 -6.73 -3.03
N PRO A 7 8.37 -7.74 -2.97
CA PRO A 7 7.99 -9.14 -3.23
C PRO A 7 6.77 -9.60 -2.42
N LYS A 8 6.70 -9.22 -1.15
CA LYS A 8 5.56 -9.50 -0.26
C LYS A 8 4.26 -8.84 -0.74
N ALA A 9 4.33 -7.60 -1.21
CA ALA A 9 3.17 -6.91 -1.76
C ALA A 9 2.66 -7.58 -3.04
N ILE A 10 3.55 -8.13 -3.87
CA ILE A 10 3.17 -8.91 -5.06
C ILE A 10 2.38 -10.16 -4.66
N GLU A 11 2.82 -10.88 -3.61
CA GLU A 11 2.08 -12.02 -3.07
C GLU A 11 0.67 -11.61 -2.59
N HIS A 12 0.57 -10.51 -1.86
CA HIS A 12 -0.71 -9.98 -1.40
C HIS A 12 -1.62 -9.55 -2.56
N LEU A 13 -1.06 -8.93 -3.60
CA LEU A 13 -1.80 -8.57 -4.81
C LEU A 13 -2.35 -9.81 -5.51
N ASN A 14 -1.54 -10.86 -5.62
CA ASN A 14 -1.96 -12.13 -6.21
C ASN A 14 -3.06 -12.83 -5.37
N TYR A 15 -2.98 -12.73 -4.04
CA TYR A 15 -4.05 -13.18 -3.16
C TYR A 15 -5.36 -12.45 -3.46
N TRP A 16 -5.33 -11.12 -3.56
CA TRP A 16 -6.52 -10.32 -3.87
C TRP A 16 -7.07 -10.59 -5.27
N LYS A 17 -6.19 -10.78 -6.27
CA LYS A 17 -6.56 -11.23 -7.63
C LYS A 17 -7.36 -12.52 -7.61
N LYS A 18 -6.91 -13.51 -6.84
CA LYS A 18 -7.60 -14.81 -6.69
C LYS A 18 -8.91 -14.72 -5.91
N SER A 19 -8.99 -13.82 -4.93
CA SER A 19 -10.19 -13.66 -4.09
C SER A 19 -11.41 -13.09 -4.82
N GLY A 20 -11.21 -12.48 -6.00
CA GLY A 20 -12.26 -11.78 -6.74
C GLY A 20 -12.61 -10.38 -6.18
N ASN A 21 -11.92 -9.91 -5.14
CA ASN A 21 -12.15 -8.58 -4.57
C ASN A 21 -11.54 -7.48 -5.47
N LYS A 22 -12.36 -6.96 -6.38
CA LYS A 22 -11.95 -5.96 -7.40
C LYS A 22 -11.54 -4.61 -6.81
N ALA A 23 -12.09 -4.22 -5.67
CA ALA A 23 -11.80 -2.93 -5.06
C ALA A 23 -10.30 -2.73 -4.77
N ILE A 24 -9.63 -3.79 -4.33
CA ILE A 24 -8.19 -3.76 -4.02
C ILE A 24 -7.32 -3.91 -5.29
N GLN A 25 -7.88 -4.52 -6.34
CA GLN A 25 -7.16 -4.79 -7.59
C GLN A 25 -7.07 -3.55 -8.49
N GLU A 26 -8.15 -2.78 -8.58
CA GLU A 26 -8.25 -1.68 -9.54
C GLU A 26 -7.62 -0.41 -8.99
N ASN A 27 -7.91 -0.06 -7.73
CA ASN A 27 -7.45 1.19 -7.13
C ASN A 27 -7.03 0.98 -5.67
N PRO A 28 -5.90 0.29 -5.41
CA PRO A 28 -5.37 0.16 -4.06
C PRO A 28 -5.17 1.55 -3.41
N PHE A 29 -4.78 2.55 -4.20
CA PHE A 29 -4.55 3.92 -3.74
C PHE A 29 -5.81 4.75 -3.52
N ASP A 30 -7.00 4.21 -3.72
CA ASP A 30 -8.27 4.94 -3.57
C ASP A 30 -9.06 4.47 -2.34
N GLY A 31 -8.33 4.00 -1.33
CA GLY A 31 -8.91 3.52 -0.07
C GLY A 31 -9.66 4.61 0.70
N ILE A 32 -10.63 4.21 1.54
CA ILE A 32 -11.51 5.11 2.30
C ILE A 32 -10.81 5.90 3.42
N GLY A 33 -9.61 5.48 3.83
CA GLY A 33 -8.84 6.16 4.87
C GLY A 33 -7.94 7.26 4.30
N LYS A 34 -7.67 8.30 5.10
CA LYS A 34 -6.56 9.21 4.80
C LYS A 34 -5.22 8.48 5.00
N PRO A 35 -4.17 8.80 4.23
CA PRO A 35 -2.82 8.36 4.55
C PRO A 35 -2.43 8.78 5.97
N GLU A 36 -1.96 7.82 6.76
CA GLU A 36 -1.48 8.01 8.13
C GLU A 36 0.01 7.63 8.17
N PRO A 37 0.92 8.54 8.58
CA PRO A 37 2.32 8.21 8.72
C PRO A 37 2.51 7.21 9.87
N LEU A 38 3.30 6.17 9.63
CA LEU A 38 3.67 5.19 10.65
C LEU A 38 4.81 5.75 11.53
N LYS A 39 4.95 5.20 12.74
CA LYS A 39 5.86 5.71 13.78
C LYS A 39 6.87 4.65 14.20
N TYR A 40 7.89 5.07 14.95
CA TYR A 40 8.95 4.22 15.52
C TYR A 40 9.75 3.50 14.42
N GLU A 41 9.85 2.17 14.49
CA GLU A 41 10.57 1.33 13.51
C GLU A 41 10.00 1.43 12.08
N LEU A 42 8.79 1.98 11.93
CA LEU A 42 8.12 2.19 10.64
C LEU A 42 8.07 3.67 10.24
N SER A 43 8.87 4.51 10.91
CA SER A 43 8.97 5.94 10.58
C SER A 43 9.51 6.12 9.16
N GLY A 44 8.75 6.80 8.30
CA GLY A 44 9.04 6.95 6.87
C GLY A 44 8.06 6.20 5.97
N SER A 45 7.39 5.18 6.52
CA SER A 45 6.30 4.48 5.84
C SER A 45 4.94 5.11 6.17
N TRP A 46 3.98 4.86 5.30
CA TRP A 46 2.61 5.36 5.35
C TRP A 46 1.64 4.19 5.32
N SER A 47 0.54 4.33 6.04
CA SER A 47 -0.57 3.39 6.05
C SER A 47 -1.84 4.03 5.50
N ARG A 48 -2.61 3.29 4.71
CA ARG A 48 -3.94 3.73 4.26
C ARG A 48 -4.95 2.61 4.35
N ARG A 49 -6.16 2.92 4.80
CA ARG A 49 -7.27 1.94 4.89
C ARG A 49 -7.80 1.59 3.51
N ILE A 50 -7.74 0.31 3.15
CA ILE A 50 -8.40 -0.24 1.96
C ILE A 50 -9.86 -0.50 2.27
N ASN A 51 -10.11 -1.18 3.39
CA ASN A 51 -11.42 -1.44 3.97
C ASN A 51 -11.31 -1.40 5.51
N GLU A 52 -12.31 -1.89 6.24
CA GLU A 52 -12.28 -1.90 7.71
C GLU A 52 -11.08 -2.70 8.25
N GLU A 53 -10.77 -3.82 7.61
CA GLU A 53 -9.79 -4.81 8.06
C GLU A 53 -8.35 -4.54 7.57
N HIS A 54 -8.18 -4.14 6.32
CA HIS A 54 -6.88 -4.16 5.66
C HIS A 54 -6.32 -2.78 5.40
N ARG A 55 -4.99 -2.69 5.49
CA ARG A 55 -4.21 -1.49 5.20
C ARG A 55 -3.25 -1.75 4.05
N ILE A 56 -3.03 -0.72 3.23
CA ILE A 56 -1.83 -0.62 2.41
C ILE A 56 -0.76 0.00 3.27
N VAL A 57 0.44 -0.56 3.23
CA VAL A 57 1.64 0.11 3.72
C VAL A 57 2.58 0.36 2.57
N TYR A 58 3.06 1.60 2.48
CA TYR A 58 3.92 2.06 1.40
C TYR A 58 4.92 3.10 1.88
N GLU A 59 5.99 3.28 1.13
CA GLU A 59 6.99 4.33 1.34
C GLU A 59 6.95 5.30 0.16
N ILE A 60 7.29 6.56 0.44
CA ILE A 60 7.37 7.61 -0.57
C ILE A 60 8.85 7.97 -0.72
N HIS A 61 9.40 7.70 -1.89
CA HIS A 61 10.73 8.17 -2.28
C HIS A 61 10.54 9.33 -3.25
N ASP A 62 10.98 10.51 -2.85
CA ASP A 62 10.95 11.71 -3.68
C ASP A 62 12.37 12.24 -3.81
N ASP A 63 12.91 12.21 -5.03
CA ASP A 63 14.23 12.75 -5.35
C ASP A 63 14.17 14.15 -5.98
N GLY A 64 12.98 14.76 -6.05
CA GLY A 64 12.73 16.07 -6.66
C GLY A 64 12.47 16.03 -8.16
N ILE A 65 12.61 14.87 -8.82
CA ILE A 65 12.29 14.67 -10.25
C ILE A 65 11.19 13.62 -10.40
N ILE A 66 11.32 12.51 -9.67
CA ILE A 66 10.39 11.38 -9.68
C ILE A 66 9.96 11.07 -8.26
N VAL A 67 8.64 10.91 -8.09
CA VAL A 67 8.05 10.36 -6.88
C VAL A 67 7.76 8.87 -7.11
N ILE A 68 8.35 8.01 -6.29
CA ILE A 68 8.14 6.56 -6.28
C ILE A 68 7.36 6.17 -5.03
N LEU A 69 6.26 5.45 -5.23
CA LEU A 69 5.51 4.77 -4.18
C LEU A 69 5.94 3.32 -4.13
N GLU A 70 6.68 2.93 -3.09
CA GLU A 70 7.05 1.54 -2.88
C GLU A 70 6.04 0.85 -1.96
N ILE A 71 5.29 -0.12 -2.49
CA ILE A 71 4.28 -0.85 -1.73
C ILE A 71 4.93 -2.01 -0.97
N GLN A 72 4.90 -1.92 0.35
CA GLN A 72 5.44 -2.94 1.25
C GLN A 72 4.40 -4.03 1.56
N SER A 73 3.12 -3.66 1.66
CA SER A 73 2.04 -4.62 1.94
C SER A 73 0.67 -4.12 1.47
N LEU A 74 -0.17 -5.05 1.00
CA LEU A 74 -1.60 -4.84 0.69
C LEU A 74 -2.55 -5.66 1.59
N LYS A 75 -2.03 -6.29 2.64
CA LYS A 75 -2.80 -7.21 3.49
C LYS A 75 -2.29 -7.17 4.92
N GLY A 76 -3.22 -7.22 5.87
CA GLY A 76 -2.95 -7.23 7.31
C GLY A 76 -3.48 -5.98 8.02
N HIS A 77 -3.36 -6.03 9.34
CA HIS A 77 -3.63 -4.94 10.27
C HIS A 77 -2.30 -4.36 10.73
N TYR A 78 -2.20 -3.04 10.75
CA TYR A 78 -1.15 -2.29 11.43
C TYR A 78 -1.81 -1.50 12.55
#